data_AF-A0A0N4U9Y2-F1
#
_entry.id   AF-A0A0N4U9Y2-F1
#
_cell.length_a   1.000
_cell.length_b   1.000
_cell.length_c   1.000
_cell.angle_alpha   90.00
_cell.angle_beta   90.00
_cell.angle_gamma   90.00
#
_symmetry.space_group_name_H-M   'P 1'
#
loop_
_entity.id
_entity.type
_entity.pdbx_description
1 polymer ?
#
loop_
_entity_poly.entity_id
_entity_poly.type
_entity_poly.pdbx_seq_one_letter_code
_entity_poly.pdbx_strand_id
1 'polypeptide(L)'
;MRDIQKKMFICSSHCCEDNSISREEVETCIDRCNASMKKIQNVIEKELTAFQGQLSRCALSCYDRLVQKYGPEPEKYKAEETALFSSQLEKCVSTCADDHVKLLPQIKERILKNI
;
A
#
# COMPACT_ATOMS: atom_id res chain seq x y z
N MET A 1 14.23 -8.37 -2.25
CA MET A 1 13.27 -9.45 -1.88
C MET A 1 13.81 -10.83 -2.18
N ARG A 2 14.24 -11.16 -3.41
CA ARG A 2 14.77 -12.50 -3.75
C ARG A 2 15.91 -12.98 -2.83
N ASP A 3 16.85 -12.11 -2.47
CA ASP A 3 17.95 -12.50 -1.56
C ASP A 3 17.48 -12.80 -0.13
N ILE A 4 16.46 -12.08 0.34
CA ILE A 4 15.85 -12.30 1.66
C ILE A 4 15.10 -13.64 1.65
N GLN A 5 14.34 -13.91 0.59
CA GLN A 5 13.68 -15.21 0.39
C GLN A 5 14.70 -16.34 0.37
N LYS A 6 15.80 -16.18 -0.36
CA LYS A 6 16.87 -17.18 -0.41
C LYS A 6 17.44 -17.45 1.00
N LYS A 7 17.77 -16.42 1.76
CA LYS A 7 18.28 -16.55 3.14
C LYS A 7 17.27 -17.24 4.05
N MET A 8 15.99 -16.86 3.95
CA MET A 8 14.88 -17.48 4.67
C MET A 8 14.79 -18.98 4.36
N PHE A 9 14.79 -19.37 3.09
CA PHE A 9 14.69 -20.77 2.69
C PHE A 9 15.91 -21.60 3.10
N ILE A 10 17.13 -21.05 3.01
CA ILE A 10 18.34 -21.73 3.48
C ILE A 10 18.31 -21.90 5.00
N CYS A 11 17.86 -20.88 5.74
CA CYS A 11 17.67 -20.99 7.20
C CYS A 11 16.67 -22.10 7.53
N SER A 12 15.51 -22.11 6.86
CA SER A 12 14.49 -23.14 7.04
C SER A 12 14.98 -24.53 6.66
N SER A 13 15.81 -24.67 5.62
CA SER A 13 16.36 -25.98 5.25
C SER A 13 17.27 -26.53 6.34
N HIS A 14 18.12 -25.68 6.94
CA HIS A 14 18.97 -26.10 8.06
C HIS A 14 18.15 -26.52 9.29
N CYS A 15 17.02 -25.86 9.57
CA CYS A 15 16.10 -26.33 10.63
C CYS A 15 15.60 -27.77 10.36
N CYS A 16 15.33 -28.12 9.10
CA CYS A 16 14.82 -29.44 8.73
C CYS A 16 15.90 -30.53 8.67
N GLU A 17 17.17 -30.15 8.49
CA GLU A 17 18.31 -31.08 8.47
C GLU A 17 18.75 -31.52 9.88
N ASP A 18 18.38 -30.74 10.90
CA ASP A 18 18.74 -31.01 12.28
C ASP A 18 17.89 -32.15 12.88
N ASN A 19 18.42 -33.36 12.84
CA ASN A 19 17.79 -34.56 13.40
C ASN A 19 17.84 -34.61 14.94
N SER A 20 18.48 -33.64 15.61
CA SER A 20 18.59 -33.61 17.08
C SER A 20 17.43 -32.91 17.77
N ILE A 21 16.64 -32.13 17.02
CA ILE A 21 15.49 -31.39 17.53
C ILE A 21 14.17 -32.08 17.19
N SER A 22 13.18 -31.89 18.04
CA SER A 22 11.82 -32.38 17.81
C SER A 22 11.11 -31.62 16.69
N ARG A 23 10.01 -32.19 16.20
CA ARG A 23 9.19 -31.55 15.17
C ARG A 23 8.68 -30.15 15.57
N GLU A 24 8.26 -29.97 16.82
CA GLU A 24 7.77 -28.67 17.32
C GLU A 24 8.89 -27.63 17.36
N GLU A 25 10.11 -28.05 17.69
CA GLU A 25 11.30 -27.20 17.64
C GLU A 25 11.66 -26.82 16.20
N VAL A 26 11.52 -27.74 15.24
CA VAL A 26 11.69 -27.44 13.80
C VAL A 26 10.68 -26.38 13.35
N GLU A 27 9.40 -26.53 13.68
CA GLU A 27 8.35 -25.56 13.32
C GLU A 27 8.66 -24.18 13.92
N THR A 28 9.08 -24.12 15.18
CA THR A 28 9.53 -22.88 15.83
C THR A 28 10.77 -22.27 15.16
N CYS A 29 11.74 -23.08 14.76
CA CYS A 29 12.93 -22.65 14.02
C CYS A 29 12.55 -22.03 12.67
N ILE A 30 11.68 -22.69 11.91
CA ILE A 30 11.17 -22.20 10.62
C ILE A 30 10.43 -20.88 10.80
N ASP A 31 9.60 -20.74 11.84
CA ASP A 31 8.91 -19.49 12.11
C ASP A 31 9.85 -18.32 12.40
N ARG A 32 10.97 -18.59 13.10
CA ARG A 32 12.02 -17.58 13.31
C ARG A 32 12.72 -17.21 11.99
N CYS A 33 13.04 -18.19 11.15
CA CYS A 33 13.61 -17.93 9.81
C CYS A 33 12.69 -17.06 8.96
N ASN A 34 11.38 -17.27 9.07
CA ASN A 34 10.35 -16.52 8.32
C ASN A 34 10.05 -15.13 8.90
N ALA A 35 10.43 -14.84 10.15
CA ALA A 35 10.01 -13.64 10.87
C ALA A 35 10.40 -12.34 10.16
N SER A 36 11.62 -12.25 9.61
CA SER A 36 12.07 -11.07 8.86
C SER A 36 11.23 -10.84 7.61
N MET A 37 10.93 -11.90 6.85
CA MET A 37 10.10 -11.79 5.65
C MET A 37 8.68 -11.37 5.99
N LYS A 38 8.05 -12.00 6.99
CA LYS A 38 6.71 -11.63 7.48
C LYS A 38 6.68 -10.15 7.88
N LYS A 39 7.71 -9.66 8.56
CA LYS A 39 7.84 -8.24 8.94
C LYS A 39 7.87 -7.32 7.71
N ILE A 40 8.69 -7.63 6.70
CA ILE A 40 8.79 -6.83 5.48
C ILE A 40 7.46 -6.80 4.73
N GLN A 41 6.81 -7.95 4.59
CA GLN A 41 5.49 -8.05 3.96
C GLN A 41 4.47 -7.16 4.66
N ASN A 42 4.40 -7.23 6.00
CA ASN A 42 3.50 -6.39 6.79
C ASN A 42 3.77 -4.90 6.61
N VAL A 43 5.05 -4.49 6.52
CA VAL A 43 5.40 -3.08 6.29
C VAL A 43 4.95 -2.64 4.89
N ILE A 44 5.23 -3.44 3.85
CA ILE A 44 4.81 -3.13 2.48
C ILE A 44 3.29 -3.00 2.41
N GLU A 45 2.56 -3.97 2.96
CA GLU A 45 1.10 -3.97 2.96
C GLU A 45 0.56 -2.72 3.67
N LYS A 46 1.04 -2.44 4.89
CA LYS A 46 0.61 -1.27 5.66
C LYS A 46 0.88 0.04 4.92
N GLU A 47 2.06 0.20 4.33
CA GLU A 47 2.43 1.41 3.60
C GLU A 47 1.57 1.60 2.34
N LEU A 48 1.36 0.54 1.56
CA LEU A 48 0.56 0.61 0.34
C LEU A 48 -0.93 0.81 0.62
N THR A 49 -1.48 0.15 1.64
CA THR A 49 -2.87 0.36 2.07
C THR A 49 -3.08 1.80 2.57
N ALA A 50 -2.13 2.33 3.35
CA ALA A 50 -2.19 3.72 3.79
C ALA A 50 -2.14 4.69 2.60
N PHE A 51 -1.24 4.45 1.64
CA PHE A 51 -1.09 5.25 0.43
C PHE A 51 -2.37 5.23 -0.44
N GLN A 52 -2.90 4.04 -0.71
CA GLN A 52 -4.16 3.89 -1.46
C GLN A 52 -5.33 4.58 -0.74
N GLY A 53 -5.42 4.41 0.59
CA GLY A 53 -6.46 5.07 1.38
C GLY A 53 -6.38 6.60 1.32
N GLN A 54 -5.17 7.16 1.24
CA GLN A 54 -4.99 8.60 1.06
C GLN A 54 -5.46 9.06 -0.33
N LEU A 55 -5.08 8.35 -1.39
CA LEU A 55 -5.53 8.65 -2.76
C LEU A 55 -7.05 8.59 -2.89
N SER A 56 -7.69 7.54 -2.37
CA SER A 56 -9.15 7.39 -2.40
C SER A 56 -9.85 8.51 -1.63
N ARG A 57 -9.38 8.85 -0.42
CA ARG A 57 -9.93 9.98 0.34
C ARG A 57 -9.75 11.31 -0.38
N CYS A 58 -8.65 11.48 -1.10
CA CYS A 58 -8.44 12.69 -1.84
C CYS A 58 -9.39 12.82 -3.04
N ALA A 59 -9.57 11.75 -3.81
CA ALA A 59 -10.52 11.73 -4.91
C ALA A 59 -11.96 12.02 -4.43
N LEU A 60 -12.35 11.42 -3.31
CA LEU A 60 -13.63 11.71 -2.66
C LEU A 60 -13.73 13.16 -2.19
N SER A 61 -12.68 13.71 -1.58
CA SER A 61 -12.67 15.13 -1.15
C SER A 61 -12.78 16.10 -2.34
N CYS A 62 -12.15 15.77 -3.47
CA CYS A 62 -12.31 16.53 -4.71
C CYS A 62 -13.76 16.47 -5.21
N TYR A 63 -14.37 15.29 -5.21
CA TYR A 63 -15.76 15.10 -5.58
C TYR A 63 -16.71 15.88 -4.67
N ASP A 64 -16.58 15.74 -3.35
CA ASP A 64 -17.43 16.40 -2.36
C ASP A 64 -17.40 17.92 -2.49
N ARG A 65 -16.23 18.52 -2.73
CA ARG A 65 -16.10 19.97 -2.97
C ARG A 65 -16.87 20.43 -4.20
N LEU A 66 -16.88 19.63 -5.26
CA LEU A 66 -17.62 19.96 -6.47
C LEU A 66 -19.11 19.75 -6.27
N VAL A 67 -19.52 18.68 -5.58
CA VAL A 67 -20.91 18.47 -5.18
C VAL A 67 -21.44 19.62 -4.32
N GLN A 68 -20.64 20.14 -3.38
CA GLN A 68 -21.00 21.33 -2.60
C GLN A 68 -21.18 22.58 -3.45
N LYS A 69 -20.46 22.69 -4.57
CA LYS A 69 -20.51 23.83 -5.48
C LYS A 69 -21.67 23.75 -6.48
N TYR A 70 -21.93 22.56 -7.03
CA TYR A 70 -22.91 22.35 -8.11
C TYR A 70 -24.24 21.76 -7.63
N GLY A 71 -24.29 21.24 -6.40
CA GLY A 71 -25.47 20.60 -5.80
C GLY A 71 -25.35 19.07 -5.76
N PRO A 72 -26.16 18.39 -4.93
CA PRO A 72 -26.07 16.95 -4.66
C PRO A 72 -26.58 16.03 -5.77
N GLU A 73 -27.14 16.57 -6.85
CA GLU A 73 -27.84 15.81 -7.90
C GLU A 73 -27.14 15.99 -9.26
N PRO A 74 -26.05 15.24 -9.55
CA PRO A 74 -25.28 15.36 -10.79
C PRO A 74 -26.11 15.19 -12.07
N GLU A 75 -27.19 14.41 -12.02
CA GLU A 75 -28.13 14.20 -13.10
C GLU A 75 -28.95 15.45 -13.47
N LYS A 76 -29.01 16.45 -12.57
CA LYS A 76 -29.71 17.72 -12.81
C LYS A 76 -28.80 18.82 -13.32
N TYR A 77 -27.50 18.55 -13.43
CA TYR A 77 -26.55 19.54 -13.95
C TYR A 77 -26.86 19.83 -15.42
N LYS A 78 -26.77 21.10 -15.81
CA LYS A 78 -26.79 21.49 -17.22
C LYS A 78 -25.55 20.95 -17.91
N ALA A 79 -25.62 20.75 -19.23
CA ALA A 79 -24.49 20.22 -20.01
C ALA A 79 -23.17 20.98 -19.77
N GLU A 80 -23.23 22.32 -19.66
CA GLU A 80 -22.07 23.16 -19.34
C GLU A 80 -21.53 22.91 -17.91
N GLU A 81 -22.43 22.74 -16.94
CA GLU A 81 -22.07 22.44 -15.55
C GLU A 81 -21.45 21.05 -15.42
N THR A 82 -21.98 20.04 -16.13
CA THR A 82 -21.42 18.69 -16.19
C THR A 82 -20.00 18.71 -16.76
N ALA A 83 -19.78 19.40 -17.88
CA ALA A 83 -18.46 19.52 -18.48
C ALA A 83 -17.45 20.21 -17.53
N LEU A 84 -17.87 21.30 -16.88
CA LEU A 84 -17.05 22.00 -15.89
C LEU A 84 -16.78 21.15 -14.65
N PHE A 85 -17.76 20.38 -14.18
CA PHE A 85 -17.62 19.46 -13.05
C PHE A 85 -16.58 18.39 -13.35
N SER A 86 -16.69 17.70 -14.49
CA SER A 86 -15.75 16.65 -14.89
C SER A 86 -14.32 17.19 -15.05
N SER A 87 -14.16 18.33 -15.73
CA SER A 87 -12.83 18.94 -15.91
C SER A 87 -12.20 19.40 -14.59
N GLN A 88 -12.99 19.98 -13.68
CA GLN A 88 -12.50 20.36 -12.36
C GLN A 88 -12.17 19.14 -11.49
N LEU A 89 -12.96 18.08 -11.59
CA LEU A 89 -12.72 16.83 -10.86
C LEU A 89 -11.41 16.21 -11.31
N GLU A 90 -11.22 16.05 -12.62
CA GLU A 90 -9.98 15.52 -13.20
C GLU A 90 -8.76 16.34 -12.77
N LYS A 91 -8.85 17.67 -12.87
CA LYS A 91 -7.75 18.56 -12.43
C LYS A 91 -7.44 18.39 -10.95
N CYS A 92 -8.46 18.32 -10.10
CA CYS A 92 -8.28 18.14 -8.65
C CYS A 92 -7.66 16.78 -8.32
N VAL A 93 -8.17 15.71 -8.93
CA VAL A 93 -7.66 14.34 -8.75
C VAL A 93 -6.22 14.21 -9.25
N SER A 94 -5.91 14.76 -10.43
CA SER A 94 -4.54 14.77 -10.98
C SER A 94 -3.58 15.50 -10.06
N THR A 95 -3.92 16.71 -9.63
CA THR A 95 -3.09 17.50 -8.69
C THR A 95 -2.85 16.72 -7.41
N CYS A 96 -3.90 16.08 -6.88
CA CYS A 96 -3.75 15.31 -5.66
C CYS A 96 -2.92 14.04 -5.83
N ALA A 97 -3.08 13.35 -6.96
CA ALA A 97 -2.24 12.20 -7.30
C ALA A 97 -0.78 12.61 -7.38
N ASP A 98 -0.46 13.74 -8.02
CA ASP A 98 0.90 14.29 -8.10
C ASP A 98 1.48 14.58 -6.72
N ASP A 99 0.68 15.15 -5.82
CA ASP A 99 1.11 15.42 -4.44
C ASP A 99 1.35 14.14 -3.63
N HIS A 100 0.51 13.12 -3.80
CA HIS A 100 0.71 11.83 -3.14
C HIS A 100 1.89 11.05 -3.74
N VAL A 101 2.11 11.08 -5.05
CA VAL A 101 3.25 10.41 -5.70
C VAL A 101 4.59 10.89 -5.13
N LYS A 102 4.69 12.16 -4.70
CA LYS A 102 5.87 12.70 -4.02
C LYS A 102 6.19 12.00 -2.68
N LEU A 103 5.26 11.25 -2.10
CA LEU A 103 5.46 10.46 -0.89
C LEU A 103 6.12 9.09 -1.15
N LEU A 104 6.09 8.60 -2.40
CA LEU A 104 6.64 7.29 -2.76
C LEU A 104 8.11 7.09 -2.38
N PRO A 105 9.02 8.07 -2.52
CA PRO A 105 10.40 7.93 -2.06
C PRO A 105 10.49 7.63 -0.56
N GLN A 106 9.71 8.33 0.27
CA GLN A 106 9.71 8.10 1.71
C GLN A 106 9.08 6.75 2.09
N ILE A 107 8.03 6.34 1.38
CA ILE A 107 7.44 5.00 1.53
C ILE A 107 8.50 3.93 1.21
N LYS A 108 9.21 4.09 0.09
CA LYS A 108 10.30 3.20 -0.30
C LYS A 108 11.39 3.13 0.77
N GLU A 109 11.81 4.26 1.33
CA GLU A 109 12.80 4.28 2.42
C GLU A 109 12.34 3.50 3.65
N ARG A 110 11.07 3.63 4.05
CA ARG A 110 10.52 2.87 5.20
C ARG A 110 10.50 1.36 4.93
N ILE A 111 10.20 0.95 3.70
CA ILE A 111 10.27 -0.46 3.28
C ILE A 111 11.73 -0.95 3.32
N LEU A 112 12.66 -0.20 2.73
CA LEU A 112 14.07 -0.58 2.66
C LEU A 112 14.73 -0.69 4.05
N LYS A 113 14.30 0.11 5.04
CA LYS A 113 14.79 0.02 6.43
C LYS A 113 14.42 -1.29 7.14
N ASN A 114 13.51 -2.07 6.58
CA ASN A 114 13.07 -3.35 7.16
C ASN A 114 13.60 -4.57 6.39
N ILE A 115 14.33 -4.34 5.29
CA ILE A 115 15.04 -5.35 4.50
C ILE A 115 16.43 -5.61 5.09
#